data_AF-A0AAW1JCS4-F1
#
_entry.id   AF-A0AAW1JCS4-F1
#
_cell.length_a   1.000
_cell.length_b   1.000
_cell.length_c   1.000
_cell.angle_alpha   90.00
_cell.angle_beta   90.00
_cell.angle_gamma   90.00
#
_symmetry.space_group_name_H-M   'P 1'
#
loop_
_entity.id
_entity.type
_entity.pdbx_description
1 polymer ?
#
loop_
_entity_poly.entity_id
_entity_poly.type
_entity_poly.pdbx_seq_one_letter_code
_entity_poly.pdbx_strand_id
1 'polypeptide(L)'
;MSPQIRRQINSSNMADNVSKVGGTSNTNKDDTKSAVYDSALDFYSDKFDPLKALYTPDLKPPVVDARLYDNLSLYESARKQTSADADGGKTKSQQKSKQSKQSDEAPFERNWLPHQLPVPGTRKKRRDVLLRMETISGPLSMLKKCIDQKLMVKVSFFDVHINPAKQQLDKTAVKVV
;
A
#
# COMPACT_ATOMS: atom_id res chain seq x y z
N MET A 1 -6.26 16.05 -46.61
CA MET A 1 -5.75 14.74 -47.06
C MET A 1 -5.16 14.03 -45.86
N SER A 2 -5.82 12.97 -45.40
CA SER A 2 -5.45 12.20 -44.20
C SER A 2 -4.76 10.91 -44.60
N PRO A 3 -3.72 10.45 -43.88
CA PRO A 3 -3.30 9.06 -43.94
C PRO A 3 -3.83 8.27 -42.72
N GLN A 4 -4.65 7.26 -42.98
CA GLN A 4 -5.01 6.21 -42.03
C GLN A 4 -3.85 5.21 -41.89
N ILE A 5 -3.43 4.91 -40.66
CA ILE A 5 -2.52 3.80 -40.38
C ILE A 5 -3.35 2.62 -39.85
N ARG A 6 -3.37 1.56 -40.67
CA ARG A 6 -4.13 0.33 -40.52
C ARG A 6 -3.43 -0.59 -39.51
N ARG A 7 -4.09 -0.88 -38.38
CA ARG A 7 -3.66 -1.93 -37.43
C ARG A 7 -3.91 -3.30 -38.06
N GLN A 8 -2.88 -4.14 -38.14
CA GLN A 8 -3.02 -5.57 -38.41
C GLN A 8 -3.14 -6.31 -37.08
N ILE A 9 -4.22 -7.07 -36.96
CA ILE A 9 -4.57 -7.99 -35.88
C ILE A 9 -4.26 -9.38 -36.41
N ASN A 10 -3.33 -10.09 -35.77
CA ASN A 10 -3.15 -11.53 -36.02
C ASN A 10 -3.95 -12.29 -34.98
N SER A 11 -4.95 -13.03 -35.48
CA SER A 11 -5.85 -13.90 -34.74
C SER A 11 -5.86 -15.28 -35.41
N SER A 12 -5.29 -16.28 -34.73
CA SER A 12 -5.58 -17.71 -34.92
C SER A 12 -5.16 -18.43 -33.62
N ASN A 13 -6.04 -18.62 -32.64
CA ASN A 13 -6.99 -19.73 -32.49
C ASN A 13 -6.37 -21.13 -32.67
N MET A 14 -6.06 -21.77 -31.55
CA MET A 14 -6.15 -23.21 -31.38
C MET A 14 -6.78 -23.47 -30.00
N ALA A 15 -8.02 -23.94 -30.06
CA ALA A 15 -8.77 -24.60 -28.99
C ALA A 15 -8.10 -25.99 -28.74
N ASP A 16 -8.29 -26.80 -27.70
CA ASP A 16 -9.27 -26.97 -26.63
C ASP A 16 -8.55 -27.77 -25.53
N ASN A 17 -8.85 -27.53 -24.24
CA ASN A 17 -9.30 -28.63 -23.38
C ASN A 17 -9.90 -28.10 -22.07
N VAL A 18 -11.21 -28.28 -21.99
CA VAL A 18 -12.04 -28.12 -20.82
C VAL A 18 -11.83 -29.34 -19.91
N SER A 19 -11.46 -29.11 -18.65
CA SER A 19 -11.96 -29.92 -17.55
C SER A 19 -12.18 -29.06 -16.31
N LYS A 20 -13.42 -28.62 -16.19
CA LYS A 20 -14.07 -28.15 -14.98
C LYS A 20 -14.31 -29.35 -14.06
N VAL A 21 -13.86 -29.31 -12.81
CA VAL A 21 -14.59 -29.87 -11.65
C VAL A 21 -14.02 -29.21 -10.38
N GLY A 22 -14.87 -28.51 -9.64
CA GLY A 22 -14.60 -28.17 -8.24
C GLY A 22 -14.76 -29.42 -7.37
N GLY A 23 -13.96 -29.53 -6.32
CA GLY A 23 -14.04 -30.63 -5.38
C GLY A 23 -13.15 -30.41 -4.18
N THR A 24 -13.77 -30.09 -3.05
CA THR A 24 -13.25 -30.35 -1.71
C THR A 24 -12.83 -31.81 -1.59
N SER A 25 -11.61 -32.08 -1.14
CA SER A 25 -11.29 -33.33 -0.46
C SER A 25 -9.97 -33.20 0.31
N ASN A 26 -10.10 -33.26 1.64
CA ASN A 26 -9.10 -33.89 2.49
C ASN A 26 -8.59 -35.16 1.84
N THR A 27 -7.27 -35.30 1.72
CA THR A 27 -6.63 -36.61 1.70
C THR A 27 -5.31 -36.48 2.45
N ASN A 28 -5.31 -36.97 3.68
CA ASN A 28 -4.13 -37.52 4.33
C ASN A 28 -3.42 -38.39 3.31
N LYS A 29 -2.21 -37.99 2.93
CA LYS A 29 -1.32 -38.81 2.13
C LYS A 29 -0.03 -38.96 2.92
N ASP A 30 -0.10 -39.89 3.88
CA ASP A 30 1.07 -40.59 4.40
C ASP A 30 1.71 -41.35 3.23
N ASP A 31 2.53 -40.65 2.45
CA ASP A 31 3.52 -41.30 1.60
C ASP A 31 4.77 -41.53 2.47
N THR A 32 4.72 -42.60 3.27
CA THR A 32 5.90 -43.22 3.89
C THR A 32 6.86 -43.72 2.81
N LYS A 33 7.59 -42.81 2.18
CA LYS A 33 8.97 -43.10 1.77
C LYS A 33 9.78 -43.07 3.05
N SER A 34 10.34 -44.22 3.44
CA SER A 34 11.35 -44.29 4.49
C SER A 34 12.55 -43.45 4.08
N ALA A 35 12.46 -42.14 4.28
CA ALA A 35 13.57 -41.22 4.11
C ALA A 35 14.56 -41.60 5.19
N VAL A 36 15.71 -42.15 4.77
CA VAL A 36 16.86 -42.34 5.63
C VAL A 36 17.08 -41.02 6.36
N TYR A 37 16.98 -41.05 7.68
CA TYR A 37 17.18 -39.87 8.51
C TYR A 37 18.57 -39.32 8.24
N ASP A 38 18.63 -38.13 7.64
CA ASP A 38 19.88 -37.44 7.35
C ASP A 38 20.08 -36.35 8.40
N SER A 39 21.03 -36.58 9.31
CA SER A 39 21.38 -35.62 10.37
C SER A 39 21.88 -34.27 9.83
N ALA A 40 22.24 -34.18 8.54
CA ALA A 40 22.66 -32.93 7.91
C ALA A 40 21.48 -32.03 7.47
N LEU A 41 20.27 -32.59 7.35
CA LEU A 41 19.06 -31.85 6.96
C LEU A 41 18.16 -31.49 8.14
N ASP A 42 18.46 -32.02 9.34
CA ASP A 42 17.71 -31.71 10.54
C ASP A 42 18.16 -30.38 11.17
N PHE A 43 17.22 -29.44 11.32
CA PHE A 43 17.45 -28.09 11.84
C PHE A 43 17.89 -28.06 13.31
N TYR A 44 17.66 -29.15 14.07
CA TYR A 44 18.03 -29.26 15.48
C TYR A 44 19.29 -30.10 15.73
N SER A 45 19.89 -30.63 14.68
CA SER A 45 21.10 -31.46 14.75
C SER A 45 22.36 -30.60 14.77
N ASP A 46 23.35 -30.99 15.59
CA ASP A 46 24.68 -30.35 15.64
C ASP A 46 25.45 -30.43 14.31
N LYS A 47 25.05 -31.34 13.42
CA LYS A 47 25.68 -31.59 12.12
C LYS A 47 24.89 -31.00 10.95
N PHE A 48 24.01 -30.03 11.21
CA PHE A 48 23.21 -29.38 10.18
C PHE A 48 24.09 -28.67 9.12
N ASP A 49 23.87 -29.00 7.85
CA ASP A 49 24.55 -28.36 6.72
C ASP A 49 23.57 -27.39 6.02
N PRO A 50 23.72 -26.07 6.24
CA PRO A 50 22.80 -25.08 5.67
C PRO A 50 22.86 -25.04 4.14
N LEU A 51 24.01 -25.37 3.53
CA LEU A 51 24.16 -25.35 2.09
C LEU A 51 23.43 -26.53 1.45
N LYS A 52 23.57 -27.72 2.03
CA LYS A 52 22.81 -28.90 1.62
C LYS A 52 21.31 -28.71 1.81
N ALA A 53 20.90 -28.12 2.92
CA ALA A 53 19.50 -27.78 3.19
C ALA A 53 18.91 -26.84 2.13
N LEU A 54 19.66 -25.83 1.68
CA LEU A 54 19.22 -24.87 0.67
C LEU A 54 18.97 -25.48 -0.71
N TYR A 55 19.78 -26.48 -1.10
CA TYR A 55 19.66 -27.14 -2.40
C TYR A 55 18.73 -28.36 -2.39
N THR A 56 18.24 -28.76 -1.21
CA THR A 56 17.32 -29.89 -1.10
C THR A 56 15.90 -29.42 -1.41
N PRO A 57 15.25 -29.94 -2.46
CA PRO A 57 13.87 -29.57 -2.75
C PRO A 57 12.95 -30.05 -1.63
N ASP A 58 11.87 -29.30 -1.39
CA ASP A 58 10.79 -29.62 -0.45
C ASP A 58 11.17 -29.68 1.06
N LEU A 59 12.31 -29.11 1.45
CA LEU A 59 12.67 -28.97 2.86
C LEU A 59 11.76 -27.95 3.55
N LYS A 60 10.97 -28.40 4.52
CA LYS A 60 10.06 -27.54 5.28
C LYS A 60 10.76 -26.98 6.52
N PRO A 61 10.68 -25.66 6.79
CA PRO A 61 11.21 -25.10 8.02
C PRO A 61 10.46 -25.67 9.24
N PRO A 62 11.09 -25.73 10.43
CA PRO A 62 10.45 -26.26 11.65
C PRO A 62 9.20 -25.48 12.06
N VAL A 63 9.15 -24.19 11.73
CA VAL A 63 8.01 -23.32 12.00
C VAL A 63 7.14 -23.26 10.76
N VAL A 64 5.96 -23.89 10.84
CA VAL A 64 5.02 -24.07 9.72
C VAL A 64 4.49 -22.72 9.18
N ASP A 65 4.39 -21.70 10.04
CA ASP A 65 3.91 -20.35 9.70
C ASP A 65 5.07 -19.34 9.49
N ALA A 66 6.29 -19.84 9.26
CA ALA A 66 7.42 -18.96 8.98
C ALA A 66 7.24 -18.29 7.60
N ARG A 67 7.32 -16.96 7.58
CA ARG A 67 7.33 -16.20 6.33
C ARG A 67 8.62 -16.47 5.57
N LEU A 68 8.47 -16.92 4.33
CA LEU A 68 9.55 -17.07 3.38
C LEU A 68 9.88 -15.71 2.76
N TYR A 69 11.16 -15.36 2.72
CA TYR A 69 11.65 -14.13 2.12
C TYR A 69 12.64 -14.48 1.01
N ASP A 70 12.24 -14.22 -0.24
CA ASP A 70 13.09 -14.51 -1.41
C ASP A 70 14.29 -13.56 -1.51
N ASN A 71 14.18 -12.37 -0.91
CA ASN A 71 15.19 -11.31 -0.98
C ASN A 71 15.75 -10.98 0.39
N LEU A 72 17.09 -10.83 0.47
CA LEU A 72 17.77 -10.39 1.70
C LEU A 72 17.29 -9.01 2.16
N SER A 73 17.03 -8.10 1.23
CA SER A 73 16.50 -6.76 1.53
C SER A 73 15.13 -6.82 2.20
N LEU A 74 14.26 -7.73 1.76
CA LEU A 74 12.93 -7.95 2.32
C LEU A 74 13.05 -8.53 3.73
N TYR A 75 13.88 -9.56 3.90
CA TYR A 75 14.17 -10.17 5.20
C TYR A 75 14.68 -9.13 6.21
N GLU A 76 15.69 -8.33 5.82
CA GLU A 76 16.23 -7.30 6.71
C GLU A 76 15.20 -6.24 7.08
N SER A 77 14.34 -5.85 6.14
CA SER A 77 13.30 -4.87 6.40
C SER A 77 12.27 -5.40 7.40
N ALA A 78 11.84 -6.65 7.25
CA ALA A 78 10.90 -7.30 8.16
C ALA A 78 11.50 -7.47 9.55
N ARG A 79 12.76 -7.93 9.65
CA ARG A 79 13.47 -8.05 10.92
C ARG A 79 13.57 -6.70 11.65
N LYS A 80 13.91 -5.63 10.93
CA LYS A 80 14.00 -4.25 11.48
C LYS A 80 12.63 -3.68 11.87
N GLN A 81 11.55 -4.10 11.21
CA GLN A 81 10.18 -3.69 11.55
C GLN A 81 9.68 -4.35 12.83
N THR A 82 9.94 -5.66 13.03
CA THR A 82 9.51 -6.37 14.25
C THR A 82 10.10 -5.76 15.54
N SER A 83 11.32 -5.20 15.48
CA SER A 83 11.91 -4.46 16.61
C SER A 83 11.30 -3.07 16.86
N ALA A 84 10.63 -2.48 15.86
CA ALA A 84 9.98 -1.17 15.98
C ALA A 84 8.52 -1.27 16.45
N ASP A 85 7.85 -2.38 16.14
CA ASP A 85 6.45 -2.62 16.53
C ASP A 85 6.30 -3.13 17.98
N ALA A 86 7.36 -3.70 18.57
CA ALA A 86 7.37 -4.13 19.97
C ALA A 86 7.38 -2.95 20.99
N ASP A 87 7.75 -1.75 20.54
CA ASP A 87 7.83 -0.53 21.38
C ASP A 87 6.97 0.61 20.81
N GLY A 88 5.75 0.31 20.34
CA GLY A 88 4.73 1.32 19.98
C GLY A 88 5.17 2.38 18.96
N GLY A 89 6.14 2.07 18.11
CA GLY A 89 6.89 3.05 17.34
C GLY A 89 6.32 3.28 15.95
N LYS A 90 5.44 4.27 15.81
CA LYS A 90 5.00 4.88 14.55
C LYS A 90 6.11 4.85 13.48
N THR A 91 5.78 4.28 12.33
CA THR A 91 6.60 4.15 11.12
C THR A 91 7.57 5.33 10.89
N LYS A 92 8.87 5.12 11.16
CA LYS A 92 9.99 6.02 10.76
C LYS A 92 10.24 6.04 9.23
N SER A 93 9.28 5.62 8.41
CA SER A 93 9.38 5.63 6.94
C SER A 93 9.45 7.06 6.37
N GLN A 94 9.14 8.10 7.14
CA GLN A 94 9.23 9.49 6.69
C GLN A 94 10.47 10.28 7.16
N GLN A 95 11.33 9.71 8.02
CA GLN A 95 12.49 10.46 8.55
C GLN A 95 13.84 10.10 7.90
N LYS A 96 13.93 9.00 7.13
CA LYS A 96 15.22 8.55 6.56
C LYS A 96 15.66 9.26 5.28
N SER A 97 14.92 10.27 4.79
CA SER A 97 15.34 11.08 3.63
C SER A 97 16.22 12.28 4.00
N LYS A 98 16.56 12.50 5.28
CA LYS A 98 17.37 13.65 5.71
C LYS A 98 18.66 13.32 6.47
N GLN A 99 18.97 12.06 6.72
CA GLN A 99 20.20 11.65 7.41
C GLN A 99 20.87 10.47 6.71
N SER A 100 21.41 10.73 5.52
CA SER A 100 22.48 9.93 4.92
C SER A 100 23.49 10.90 4.33
N LYS A 101 24.15 11.64 5.21
CA LYS A 101 25.45 12.24 4.90
C LYS A 101 26.45 11.51 5.77
N GLN A 102 27.58 11.13 5.17
CA GLN A 102 28.77 10.50 5.76
C GLN A 102 28.78 8.97 5.74
N SER A 103 29.07 8.43 4.56
CA SER A 103 30.04 7.33 4.41
C SER A 103 31.02 7.78 3.33
N ASP A 104 32.30 7.91 3.68
CA ASP A 104 33.41 8.25 2.76
C ASP A 104 33.77 7.06 1.86
N GLU A 105 32.76 6.53 1.15
CA GLU A 105 32.92 5.59 0.06
C GLU A 105 32.49 6.36 -1.19
N ALA A 106 33.29 6.32 -2.26
CA ALA A 106 32.98 7.02 -3.51
C ALA A 106 31.51 6.80 -3.88
N PRO A 107 30.72 7.86 -4.18
CA PRO A 107 29.34 7.69 -4.56
C PRO A 107 29.30 6.76 -5.76
N PHE A 108 28.64 5.61 -5.62
CA PHE A 108 28.36 4.77 -6.78
C PHE A 108 27.37 5.54 -7.64
N GLU A 109 27.88 6.36 -8.56
CA GLU A 109 27.08 7.15 -9.47
C GLU A 109 26.38 6.19 -10.42
N ARG A 110 25.07 6.10 -10.25
CA ARG A 110 24.23 5.27 -11.09
C ARG A 110 24.13 5.96 -12.46
N ASN A 111 24.83 5.42 -13.45
CA ASN A 111 24.90 5.93 -14.84
C ASN A 111 23.63 5.65 -15.63
N TRP A 112 22.51 6.20 -15.17
CA TRP A 112 21.23 6.10 -15.87
C TRP A 112 21.13 7.12 -16.98
N LEU A 113 20.77 6.66 -18.18
CA LEU A 113 20.41 7.56 -19.27
C LEU A 113 19.12 8.33 -18.91
N PRO A 114 18.91 9.56 -19.42
CA PRO A 114 17.74 10.37 -19.07
C PRO A 114 16.38 9.68 -19.27
N HIS A 115 16.27 8.75 -20.23
CA HIS A 115 15.05 7.97 -20.50
C HIS A 115 14.85 6.78 -19.55
N GLN A 116 15.90 6.37 -18.84
CA GLN A 116 15.87 5.31 -17.82
C GLN A 116 15.48 5.86 -16.45
N LEU A 117 15.49 7.18 -16.29
CA LEU A 117 15.03 7.83 -15.08
C LEU A 117 13.51 7.65 -14.94
N PRO A 118 13.01 7.51 -13.70
CA PRO A 118 11.58 7.59 -13.45
C PRO A 118 11.02 8.89 -14.03
N VAL A 119 10.04 8.77 -14.93
CA VAL A 119 9.39 9.94 -15.52
C VAL A 119 8.67 10.70 -14.40
N PRO A 120 8.95 12.00 -14.20
CA PRO A 120 8.29 12.78 -13.17
C PRO A 120 6.80 12.89 -13.49
N GLY A 121 5.98 12.15 -12.75
CA GLY A 121 4.53 12.24 -12.85
C GLY A 121 4.04 13.56 -12.28
N THR A 122 3.26 14.32 -13.05
CA THR A 122 2.53 15.47 -12.52
C THR A 122 1.40 14.96 -11.62
N ARG A 123 1.59 15.07 -10.30
CA ARG A 123 0.51 14.77 -9.37
C ARG A 123 -0.58 15.81 -9.56
N LYS A 124 -1.80 15.38 -9.87
CA LYS A 124 -2.96 16.28 -9.87
C LYS A 124 -3.12 16.87 -8.48
N LYS A 125 -3.19 18.20 -8.39
CA LYS A 125 -3.49 18.89 -7.13
C LYS A 125 -4.84 18.39 -6.62
N ARG A 126 -4.89 17.93 -5.37
CA ARG A 126 -6.16 17.54 -4.75
C ARG A 126 -7.05 18.79 -4.68
N ARG A 127 -8.32 18.64 -5.08
CA ARG A 127 -9.28 19.74 -5.04
C ARG A 127 -9.73 19.92 -3.59
N ASP A 128 -9.30 21.00 -2.97
CA ASP A 128 -9.75 21.42 -1.64
C ASP A 128 -11.06 22.22 -1.76
N VAL A 129 -11.87 22.21 -0.70
CA VAL A 129 -13.09 23.01 -0.60
C VAL A 129 -12.76 24.48 -0.78
N LEU A 130 -11.71 25.00 -0.13
CA LEU A 130 -11.29 26.40 -0.25
C LEU A 130 -11.02 26.81 -1.70
N LEU A 131 -10.27 25.98 -2.43
CA LEU A 131 -9.98 26.19 -3.86
C LEU A 131 -11.26 26.16 -4.70
N ARG A 132 -12.23 25.33 -4.30
CA ARG A 132 -13.52 25.21 -4.99
C ARG A 132 -14.43 26.41 -4.69
N MET A 133 -14.36 26.98 -3.49
CA MET A 133 -15.07 28.22 -3.13
C MET A 133 -14.58 29.43 -3.92
N GLU A 134 -13.29 29.45 -4.30
CA GLU A 134 -12.71 30.49 -5.16
C GLU A 134 -13.19 30.40 -6.61
N THR A 135 -13.42 29.18 -7.11
CA THR A 135 -13.74 28.95 -8.53
C THR A 135 -15.24 29.04 -8.83
N ILE A 136 -16.11 28.68 -7.88
CA ILE A 136 -17.56 28.56 -8.09
C ILE A 136 -18.28 29.84 -7.67
N SER A 137 -19.10 30.40 -8.56
CA SER A 137 -20.00 31.50 -8.24
C SER A 137 -21.27 31.02 -7.52
N GLY A 138 -21.74 31.78 -6.53
CA GLY A 138 -23.03 31.54 -5.85
C GLY A 138 -22.91 31.64 -4.32
N PRO A 139 -23.68 30.85 -3.54
CA PRO A 139 -23.64 30.90 -2.09
C PRO A 139 -22.26 30.54 -1.52
N LEU A 140 -21.52 29.68 -2.24
CA LEU A 140 -20.20 29.23 -1.85
C LEU A 140 -19.12 30.33 -1.99
N SER A 141 -19.23 31.21 -2.99
CA SER A 141 -18.33 32.37 -3.11
C SER A 141 -18.64 33.45 -2.08
N MET A 142 -19.91 33.58 -1.66
CA MET A 142 -20.27 34.47 -0.54
C MET A 142 -19.66 33.98 0.78
N LEU A 143 -19.68 32.67 1.02
CA LEU A 143 -19.02 32.08 2.18
C LEU A 143 -17.50 32.33 2.18
N LYS A 144 -16.85 32.32 1.00
CA LYS A 144 -15.42 32.66 0.87
C LYS A 144 -15.13 34.08 1.36
N LYS A 145 -15.97 35.05 0.96
CA LYS A 145 -15.87 36.44 1.43
C LYS A 145 -16.05 36.54 2.95
N CYS A 146 -16.99 35.79 3.53
CA CYS A 146 -17.18 35.75 4.98
C CYS A 146 -15.94 35.22 5.71
N ILE A 147 -15.29 34.17 5.18
CA ILE A 147 -14.03 33.64 5.73
C ILE A 147 -12.90 34.67 5.61
N ASP A 148 -12.73 35.28 4.44
CA ASP A 148 -11.65 36.26 4.20
C ASP A 148 -11.79 37.50 5.09
N GLN A 149 -13.04 37.91 5.37
CA GLN A 149 -13.38 39.02 6.27
C GLN A 149 -13.52 38.58 7.74
N LYS A 150 -13.35 37.29 8.05
CA LYS A 150 -13.50 36.68 9.39
C LYS A 150 -14.84 37.03 10.05
N LEU A 151 -15.91 37.04 9.26
CA LEU A 151 -17.27 37.32 9.73
C LEU A 151 -17.88 36.08 10.37
N MET A 152 -18.49 36.25 11.55
CA MET A 152 -19.25 35.19 12.20
C MET A 152 -20.63 35.05 11.55
N VAL A 153 -20.89 33.88 10.98
CA VAL A 153 -22.19 33.55 10.39
C VAL A 153 -23.03 32.78 11.40
N LYS A 154 -24.18 33.34 11.79
CA LYS A 154 -25.16 32.65 12.64
C LYS A 154 -26.18 31.94 11.77
N VAL A 155 -26.22 30.62 11.83
CA VAL A 155 -27.22 29.81 11.11
C VAL A 155 -28.43 29.59 12.00
N SER A 156 -29.60 30.01 11.53
CA SER A 156 -30.88 29.76 12.17
C SER A 156 -31.72 28.84 11.27
N PHE A 157 -32.12 27.69 11.81
CA PHE A 157 -33.06 26.80 11.14
C PHE A 157 -34.48 27.21 11.53
N PHE A 158 -35.29 27.60 10.55
CA PHE A 158 -36.72 27.77 10.72
C PHE A 158 -37.40 26.56 10.11
N ASP A 159 -37.80 25.62 10.96
CA ASP A 159 -38.58 24.47 10.53
C ASP A 159 -40.05 24.88 10.40
N VAL A 160 -40.60 24.74 9.19
CA VAL A 160 -41.96 25.18 8.85
C VAL A 160 -43.03 24.34 9.54
N HIS A 161 -42.68 23.18 10.10
CA HIS A 161 -43.61 22.25 10.75
C HIS A 161 -43.48 22.20 12.29
N ILE A 162 -42.68 23.10 12.89
CA ILE A 162 -42.50 23.14 14.34
C ILE A 162 -43.41 24.20 14.98
N ASN A 163 -44.30 23.73 15.86
CA ASN A 163 -45.16 24.55 16.71
C ASN A 163 -44.35 25.65 17.42
N PRO A 164 -44.76 26.94 17.34
CA PRO A 164 -43.98 28.06 17.87
C PRO A 164 -43.81 28.05 19.39
N ALA A 165 -44.52 27.18 20.11
CA ALA A 165 -44.49 27.07 21.57
C ALA A 165 -43.27 26.32 22.15
N LYS A 166 -42.36 25.79 21.33
CA LYS A 166 -41.17 25.03 21.80
C LYS A 166 -39.85 25.57 21.24
N GLN A 167 -39.69 26.89 21.15
CA GLN A 167 -38.37 27.49 20.93
C GLN A 167 -37.54 27.41 22.23
N GLN A 168 -37.01 26.23 22.53
CA GLN A 168 -35.87 26.12 23.42
C GLN A 168 -34.63 26.51 22.60
N LEU A 169 -34.14 27.71 22.90
CA LEU A 169 -33.01 28.36 22.26
C LEU A 169 -31.71 27.62 22.62
N ASP A 170 -31.44 26.50 21.96
CA ASP A 170 -30.12 25.88 22.01
C ASP A 170 -29.17 26.70 21.12
N LYS A 171 -28.47 27.61 21.79
CA LYS A 171 -27.48 28.54 21.20
C LYS A 171 -26.22 27.75 20.82
N THR A 172 -26.26 26.97 19.75
CA THR A 172 -25.04 26.39 19.17
C THR A 172 -24.43 27.37 18.19
N ALA A 173 -23.46 28.16 18.66
CA ALA A 173 -22.58 28.94 17.79
C ALA A 173 -21.63 27.98 17.07
N VAL A 174 -21.82 27.78 15.76
CA VAL A 174 -20.83 27.07 14.95
C VAL A 174 -19.73 28.07 14.58
N LYS A 175 -18.55 27.89 15.18
CA LYS A 175 -17.35 28.64 14.84
C LYS A 175 -16.85 28.15 13.49
N VAL A 176 -17.16 28.89 12.43
CA VAL A 176 -16.44 28.74 11.15
C VAL A 176 -15.09 29.41 11.34
N VAL A 177 -14.02 28.60 11.33
CA VAL A 177 -12.62 29.00 11.49
C VAL A 177 -12.10 29.66 10.21
#